data_AF-A0AAD9YEL3-F1
#
_entry.id   AF-A0AAD9YEL3-F1
#
_cell.length_a   1.000
_cell.length_b   1.000
_cell.length_c   1.000
_cell.angle_alpha   90.00
_cell.angle_beta   90.00
_cell.angle_gamma   90.00
#
_symmetry.space_group_name_H-M   'P 1'
#
loop_
_entity.id
_entity.type
_entity.pdbx_description
1 polymer ?
#
loop_
_entity_poly.entity_id
_entity_poly.type
_entity_poly.pdbx_seq_one_letter_code
_entity_poly.pdbx_strand_id
1 'polypeptide(L)'
;MGILKTSRIVAALASVASVAAHGHVTNIVINGVSYRNYIPTQDPYTNSPPLVAGWSADQKDNGYVEPSAYNAPDIICHRQAASGKGRITVAAGDTIQLQWTEWPDSHKGPVMDFLANCNGPCNAIDKTALRFFKIDGAGLIDPPQQTNKWAASALIANGNAWLVRIPSNIAPGHYVLRHDIIALHSAGQQNGAQSYPQCINLEITGDGTYNPPGVPGTALYGANDPGIYYNIYRDNLNDYVIPGPVIISGGVSMVPQSRIAITASASATPYGTTIIASSSRATSSAIAPSSQDTTSSSVPGISSTSATSSTSSKNGGSSTPTSTVVRTSTSTLTTLKTLTSVTPTTTKPSSSGEVTQGLYQQCGGNGWTGPTACPAYAACSTMDSYYAQCRPTPATGGGQPLYAQCGGNGYTGETQCVSGSQCTVINPWYSQCLP
;
A
#
# COMPACT_ATOMS: atom_id res chain seq x y z
N MET A 1 -28.10 -70.47 -32.73
CA MET A 1 -27.54 -69.63 -31.64
C MET A 1 -26.31 -68.91 -32.17
N GLY A 2 -26.32 -67.57 -32.21
CA GLY A 2 -25.17 -66.75 -32.59
C GLY A 2 -25.20 -65.48 -31.76
N ILE A 3 -24.27 -65.35 -30.82
CA ILE A 3 -24.24 -64.24 -29.86
C ILE A 3 -23.32 -63.15 -30.41
N LEU A 4 -23.88 -62.02 -30.86
CA LEU A 4 -23.09 -60.83 -31.13
C LEU A 4 -22.64 -60.20 -29.80
N LYS A 5 -21.33 -60.14 -29.58
CA LYS A 5 -20.73 -59.32 -28.51
C LYS A 5 -20.36 -57.94 -29.07
N THR A 6 -21.16 -56.93 -28.74
CA THR A 6 -20.85 -55.52 -29.02
C THR A 6 -19.81 -55.01 -28.02
N SER A 7 -18.55 -54.97 -28.43
CA SER A 7 -17.48 -54.37 -27.63
C SER A 7 -17.55 -52.84 -27.73
N ARG A 8 -17.98 -52.17 -26.64
CA ARG A 8 -17.92 -50.71 -26.51
C ARG A 8 -16.57 -50.31 -25.91
N ILE A 9 -15.66 -49.83 -26.75
CA ILE A 9 -14.44 -49.15 -26.29
C ILE A 9 -14.85 -47.74 -25.82
N VAL A 10 -14.85 -47.53 -24.51
CA VAL A 10 -14.98 -46.19 -23.92
C VAL A 10 -13.57 -45.61 -23.80
N ALA A 11 -13.22 -44.70 -24.70
CA ALA A 11 -11.98 -43.94 -24.59
C ALA A 11 -12.14 -42.86 -23.52
N ALA A 12 -11.60 -43.12 -22.32
CA ALA A 12 -11.52 -42.11 -21.27
C ALA A 12 -10.46 -41.07 -21.64
N LEU A 13 -10.90 -39.90 -22.11
CA LEU A 13 -10.06 -38.71 -22.27
C LEU A 13 -9.63 -38.22 -20.89
N ALA A 14 -8.45 -38.65 -20.44
CA ALA A 14 -7.78 -38.07 -19.29
C ALA A 14 -7.26 -36.68 -19.66
N SER A 15 -8.12 -35.67 -19.56
CA SER A 15 -7.70 -34.27 -19.58
C SER A 15 -6.86 -34.00 -18.34
N VAL A 16 -5.53 -34.10 -18.49
CA VAL A 16 -4.57 -33.70 -17.48
C VAL A 16 -4.69 -32.18 -17.35
N ALA A 17 -5.52 -31.73 -16.41
CA ALA A 17 -5.50 -30.35 -15.95
C ALA A 17 -4.12 -30.11 -15.31
N SER A 18 -3.24 -29.47 -16.08
CA SER A 18 -1.97 -28.96 -15.57
C SER A 18 -2.29 -27.79 -14.65
N VAL A 19 -2.51 -28.11 -13.36
CA VAL A 19 -2.66 -27.11 -12.32
C VAL A 19 -1.32 -26.38 -12.21
N ALA A 20 -1.21 -25.25 -12.89
CA ALA A 20 -0.08 -24.35 -12.75
C ALA A 20 -0.12 -23.76 -11.33
N ALA A 21 0.60 -24.39 -10.40
CA ALA A 21 0.56 -24.07 -8.97
C ALA A 21 1.25 -22.73 -8.62
N HIS A 22 1.51 -21.88 -9.61
CA HIS A 22 2.57 -20.88 -9.61
C HIS A 22 2.36 -19.87 -10.76
N GLY A 23 2.63 -18.58 -10.53
CA GLY A 23 2.36 -17.51 -11.52
C GLY A 23 3.43 -16.41 -11.64
N HIS A 24 3.27 -15.55 -12.65
CA HIS A 24 4.12 -14.36 -12.91
C HIS A 24 3.30 -13.21 -13.51
N VAL A 25 3.84 -11.97 -13.49
CA VAL A 25 3.22 -10.80 -14.15
C VAL A 25 3.44 -10.89 -15.66
N THR A 26 2.38 -10.88 -16.47
CA THR A 26 2.45 -10.92 -17.93
C THR A 26 2.49 -9.54 -18.57
N ASN A 27 1.77 -8.57 -17.99
CA ASN A 27 1.57 -7.24 -18.55
C ASN A 27 1.52 -6.16 -17.47
N ILE A 28 1.99 -4.97 -17.85
CA ILE A 28 1.84 -3.73 -17.09
C ILE A 28 0.92 -2.83 -17.90
N VAL A 29 -0.21 -2.39 -17.35
CA VAL A 29 -1.17 -1.50 -18.03
C VAL A 29 -1.24 -0.16 -17.33
N ILE A 30 -0.98 0.92 -18.06
CA ILE A 30 -1.00 2.30 -17.57
C ILE A 30 -1.89 3.11 -18.50
N ASN A 31 -2.91 3.77 -17.97
CA ASN A 31 -3.82 4.65 -18.73
C ASN A 31 -4.37 4.00 -20.04
N GLY A 32 -4.66 2.70 -19.98
CA GLY A 32 -5.18 1.89 -21.10
C GLY A 32 -4.11 1.28 -22.03
N VAL A 33 -2.85 1.67 -21.91
CA VAL A 33 -1.72 1.14 -22.71
C VAL A 33 -1.09 -0.06 -22.01
N SER A 34 -1.09 -1.22 -22.67
CA SER A 34 -0.45 -2.44 -22.18
C SER A 34 0.99 -2.57 -22.66
N TYR A 35 1.89 -2.85 -21.73
CA TYR A 35 3.29 -3.19 -21.96
C TYR A 35 3.52 -4.64 -21.58
N ARG A 36 4.12 -5.43 -22.47
CA ARG A 36 4.49 -6.83 -22.16
C ARG A 36 5.60 -6.85 -21.12
N ASN A 37 5.47 -7.71 -20.11
CA ASN A 37 6.52 -7.98 -19.13
C ASN A 37 7.54 -9.01 -19.67
N TYR A 38 8.55 -9.34 -18.87
CA TYR A 38 9.31 -10.57 -19.03
C TYR A 38 8.43 -11.79 -18.77
N ILE A 39 8.50 -12.81 -19.62
CA ILE A 39 7.73 -14.05 -19.50
C ILE A 39 8.71 -15.22 -19.27
N PRO A 40 8.91 -15.69 -18.03
CA PRO A 40 9.95 -16.68 -17.69
C PRO A 40 9.75 -18.05 -18.35
N THR A 41 8.53 -18.38 -18.77
CA THR A 41 8.19 -19.62 -19.47
C THR A 41 8.38 -19.54 -20.99
N GLN A 42 8.70 -18.37 -21.55
CA GLN A 42 8.80 -18.14 -23.00
C GLN A 42 10.13 -17.48 -23.40
N ASP A 43 10.53 -16.41 -22.73
CA ASP A 43 11.67 -15.58 -23.13
C ASP A 43 13.02 -16.31 -23.08
N PRO A 44 13.33 -17.19 -22.09
CA PRO A 44 14.54 -18.01 -22.11
C PRO A 44 14.70 -18.94 -23.32
N TYR A 45 13.61 -19.22 -24.03
CA TYR A 45 13.58 -20.12 -25.19
C TYR A 45 13.45 -19.35 -26.53
N THR A 46 13.55 -18.02 -26.49
CA THR A 46 13.40 -17.14 -27.65
C THR A 46 14.77 -16.57 -28.05
N ASN A 47 15.19 -16.78 -29.30
CA ASN A 47 16.52 -16.33 -29.78
C ASN A 47 16.75 -14.82 -29.68
N SER A 48 15.69 -14.03 -29.86
CA SER A 48 15.70 -12.56 -29.76
C SER A 48 14.50 -12.13 -28.90
N PRO A 49 14.60 -12.19 -27.55
CA PRO A 49 13.49 -11.83 -26.67
C PRO A 49 13.18 -10.33 -26.78
N PRO A 50 11.93 -9.91 -26.55
CA PRO A 50 11.51 -8.53 -26.72
C PRO A 50 12.17 -7.59 -25.70
N LEU A 51 12.31 -6.31 -26.08
CA LEU A 51 12.75 -5.26 -25.16
C LEU A 51 11.65 -4.99 -24.11
N VAL A 52 11.90 -5.39 -22.87
CA VAL A 52 10.98 -5.25 -21.74
C VAL A 52 11.58 -4.43 -20.60
N ALA A 53 10.71 -3.76 -19.85
CA ALA A 53 11.04 -3.11 -18.59
C ALA A 53 11.07 -4.08 -17.40
N GLY A 54 10.41 -5.23 -17.54
CA GLY A 54 10.49 -6.34 -16.61
C GLY A 54 11.89 -6.90 -16.47
N TRP A 55 12.23 -7.28 -15.24
CA TRP A 55 13.47 -7.98 -14.93
C TRP A 55 13.38 -9.45 -15.35
N SER A 56 14.44 -9.98 -15.96
CA SER A 56 14.54 -11.42 -16.22
C SER A 56 14.88 -12.17 -14.94
N ALA A 57 14.30 -13.35 -14.72
CA ALA A 57 14.56 -14.20 -13.56
C ALA A 57 14.45 -15.70 -13.91
N ASP A 58 15.11 -16.56 -13.13
CA ASP A 58 15.00 -18.01 -13.28
C ASP A 58 13.73 -18.54 -12.58
N GLN A 59 12.58 -18.27 -13.20
CA GLN A 59 11.23 -18.57 -12.71
C GLN A 59 10.45 -19.44 -13.72
N LYS A 60 11.13 -20.39 -14.39
CA LYS A 60 10.55 -21.25 -15.46
C LYS A 60 9.47 -22.22 -14.97
N ASP A 61 9.51 -22.52 -13.68
CA ASP A 61 8.52 -23.24 -12.87
C ASP A 61 7.35 -22.34 -12.41
N ASN A 62 7.36 -21.05 -12.79
CA ASN A 62 6.60 -19.95 -12.19
C ASN A 62 6.81 -19.77 -10.67
N GLY A 63 7.86 -20.37 -10.09
CA GLY A 63 8.04 -20.60 -8.67
C GLY A 63 8.24 -19.36 -7.80
N TYR A 64 8.57 -19.59 -6.53
CA TYR A 64 8.75 -18.57 -5.50
C TYR A 64 10.20 -18.48 -5.00
N VAL A 65 10.43 -17.49 -4.13
CA VAL A 65 11.55 -17.40 -3.19
C VAL A 65 11.04 -17.73 -1.79
N GLU A 66 11.66 -18.71 -1.12
CA GLU A 66 11.29 -19.10 0.25
C GLU A 66 12.02 -18.27 1.32
N PRO A 67 11.50 -18.22 2.57
CA PRO A 67 12.09 -17.49 3.70
C PRO A 67 13.56 -17.77 4.00
N SER A 68 14.08 -18.97 3.68
CA SER A 68 15.51 -19.29 3.87
C SER A 68 16.44 -18.40 3.03
N ALA A 69 15.92 -17.84 1.93
CA ALA A 69 16.63 -16.99 0.98
C ALA A 69 16.28 -15.49 1.13
N TYR A 70 15.53 -15.09 2.16
CA TYR A 70 15.15 -13.67 2.37
C TYR A 70 16.34 -12.76 2.72
N ASN A 71 17.46 -13.31 3.18
CA ASN A 71 18.72 -12.58 3.35
C ASN A 71 19.64 -12.63 2.11
N ALA A 72 19.21 -13.29 1.02
CA ALA A 72 20.00 -13.52 -0.18
C ALA A 72 19.50 -12.69 -1.39
N PRO A 73 20.34 -12.45 -2.43
CA PRO A 73 19.98 -11.56 -3.55
C PRO A 73 18.75 -11.95 -4.39
N ASP A 74 18.18 -13.13 -4.17
CA ASP A 74 17.02 -13.64 -4.88
C ASP A 74 15.70 -13.02 -4.40
N ILE A 75 15.56 -12.63 -3.12
CA ILE A 75 14.33 -11.96 -2.65
C ILE A 75 14.14 -10.56 -3.25
N ILE A 76 15.21 -9.97 -3.78
CA ILE A 76 15.23 -8.60 -4.30
C ILE A 76 14.26 -8.47 -5.50
N CYS A 77 14.47 -9.29 -6.53
CA CYS A 77 13.73 -9.23 -7.80
C CYS A 77 13.47 -10.62 -8.40
N HIS A 78 13.43 -11.66 -7.56
CA HIS A 78 13.38 -13.09 -7.89
C HIS A 78 14.75 -13.73 -8.20
N ARG A 79 14.74 -15.06 -8.32
CA ARG A 79 15.89 -15.95 -8.42
C ARG A 79 16.77 -15.61 -9.61
N GLN A 80 18.07 -15.42 -9.36
CA GLN A 80 19.07 -15.02 -10.37
C GLN A 80 18.68 -13.76 -11.17
N ALA A 81 17.79 -12.91 -10.64
CA ALA A 81 17.21 -11.85 -11.47
C ALA A 81 18.23 -10.79 -11.90
N ALA A 82 18.06 -10.32 -13.14
CA ALA A 82 18.89 -9.31 -13.80
C ALA A 82 18.03 -8.20 -14.42
N SER A 83 18.57 -6.98 -14.41
CA SER A 83 17.81 -5.76 -14.71
C SER A 83 17.24 -5.75 -16.12
N GLY A 84 15.94 -5.41 -16.22
CA GLY A 84 15.25 -5.17 -17.49
C GLY A 84 15.99 -4.15 -18.35
N LYS A 85 15.92 -4.28 -19.68
CA LYS A 85 16.72 -3.45 -20.61
C LYS A 85 16.00 -2.20 -21.11
N GLY A 86 14.67 -2.19 -21.02
CA GLY A 86 13.84 -1.01 -21.24
C GLY A 86 13.34 -0.39 -19.93
N ARG A 87 12.46 0.60 -20.08
CA ARG A 87 11.73 1.31 -19.01
C ARG A 87 10.34 1.71 -19.50
N ILE A 88 9.40 1.94 -18.59
CA ILE A 88 8.08 2.53 -18.89
C ILE A 88 7.99 3.89 -18.22
N THR A 89 7.59 4.92 -18.95
CA THR A 89 7.38 6.27 -18.38
C THR A 89 5.99 6.37 -17.75
N VAL A 90 5.92 6.92 -16.54
CA VAL A 90 4.69 7.19 -15.78
C VAL A 90 4.74 8.58 -15.14
N ALA A 91 3.60 9.15 -14.80
CA ALA A 91 3.53 10.35 -13.97
C ALA A 91 3.44 9.98 -12.48
N ALA A 92 3.97 10.82 -11.61
CA ALA A 92 3.67 10.77 -10.18
C ALA A 92 2.16 10.94 -9.98
N GLY A 93 1.52 10.04 -9.25
CA GLY A 93 0.07 9.99 -9.08
C GLY A 93 -0.67 9.05 -10.05
N ASP A 94 -0.03 8.55 -11.13
CA ASP A 94 -0.61 7.53 -12.02
C ASP A 94 -0.91 6.23 -11.25
N THR A 95 -1.88 5.48 -11.76
CA THR A 95 -2.17 4.11 -11.31
C THR A 95 -1.67 3.12 -12.35
N ILE A 96 -0.86 2.16 -11.91
CA ILE A 96 -0.29 1.08 -12.71
C ILE A 96 -1.07 -0.20 -12.40
N GLN A 97 -1.48 -0.93 -13.43
CA GLN A 97 -2.04 -2.26 -13.29
C GLN A 97 -1.01 -3.34 -13.62
N LEU A 98 -0.74 -4.24 -12.68
CA LEU A 98 0.05 -5.45 -12.94
C LEU A 98 -0.91 -6.61 -13.18
N GLN A 99 -0.88 -7.20 -14.38
CA GLN A 99 -1.70 -8.35 -14.74
C GLN A 99 -0.87 -9.62 -14.60
N TRP A 100 -1.38 -10.58 -13.85
CA TRP A 100 -0.76 -11.88 -13.60
C TRP A 100 -1.34 -12.95 -14.53
N THR A 101 -0.61 -14.06 -14.66
CA THR A 101 -1.23 -15.35 -14.96
C THR A 101 -2.32 -15.70 -13.94
N GLU A 102 -3.10 -16.76 -14.17
CA GLU A 102 -4.07 -17.25 -13.19
C GLU A 102 -3.43 -17.46 -11.81
N TRP A 103 -4.04 -16.91 -10.75
CA TRP A 103 -3.57 -17.03 -9.38
C TRP A 103 -4.46 -18.00 -8.59
N PRO A 104 -3.91 -19.03 -7.90
CA PRO A 104 -4.74 -19.99 -7.17
C PRO A 104 -5.44 -19.36 -5.95
N ASP A 105 -6.74 -19.59 -5.75
CA ASP A 105 -7.44 -19.10 -4.54
C ASP A 105 -6.88 -19.68 -3.24
N SER A 106 -6.24 -20.86 -3.30
CA SER A 106 -5.51 -21.42 -2.15
C SER A 106 -4.33 -20.55 -1.72
N HIS A 107 -3.71 -19.80 -2.63
CA HIS A 107 -2.54 -18.94 -2.39
C HIS A 107 -2.96 -17.59 -1.81
N LYS A 108 -3.66 -17.66 -0.67
CA LYS A 108 -4.08 -16.51 0.14
C LYS A 108 -2.87 -15.85 0.78
N GLY A 109 -2.90 -14.53 0.88
CA GLY A 109 -1.81 -13.75 1.45
C GLY A 109 -1.79 -12.28 1.00
N PRO A 110 -0.82 -11.50 1.49
CA PRO A 110 -0.68 -10.08 1.16
C PRO A 110 -0.25 -9.85 -0.28
N VAL A 111 -0.54 -8.64 -0.76
CA VAL A 111 0.03 -8.05 -1.96
C VAL A 111 0.65 -6.71 -1.55
N MET A 112 1.87 -6.44 -2.02
CA MET A 112 2.65 -5.27 -1.61
C MET A 112 3.46 -4.72 -2.77
N ASP A 113 3.62 -3.40 -2.79
CA ASP A 113 4.43 -2.71 -3.80
C ASP A 113 5.45 -1.77 -3.15
N PHE A 114 6.64 -1.78 -3.73
CA PHE A 114 7.78 -0.99 -3.28
C PHE A 114 8.41 -0.27 -4.46
N LEU A 115 8.91 0.94 -4.23
CA LEU A 115 9.81 1.62 -5.16
C LEU A 115 11.23 1.66 -4.58
N ALA A 116 12.23 1.59 -5.44
CA ALA A 116 13.62 1.88 -5.12
C ALA A 116 14.21 2.80 -6.19
N ASN A 117 14.79 3.92 -5.78
CA ASN A 117 15.43 4.88 -6.69
C ASN A 117 16.74 4.28 -7.23
N CYS A 118 16.90 4.31 -8.56
CA CYS A 118 18.08 3.78 -9.23
C CYS A 118 19.26 4.77 -9.25
N ASN A 119 19.05 6.04 -8.88
CA ASN A 119 20.06 7.11 -8.90
C ASN A 119 20.83 7.20 -10.24
N GLY A 120 20.14 6.87 -11.34
CA GLY A 120 20.73 6.54 -12.63
C GLY A 120 19.85 5.54 -13.39
N PRO A 121 20.27 5.07 -14.58
CA PRO A 121 19.45 4.16 -15.39
C PRO A 121 19.38 2.75 -14.78
N CYS A 122 18.16 2.24 -14.51
CA CYS A 122 17.98 0.96 -13.82
C CYS A 122 18.46 -0.27 -14.61
N ASN A 123 18.69 -0.17 -15.93
CA ASN A 123 19.26 -1.29 -16.69
C ASN A 123 20.73 -1.60 -16.35
N ALA A 124 21.41 -0.69 -15.64
CA ALA A 124 22.81 -0.79 -15.24
C ALA A 124 23.02 -0.90 -13.71
N ILE A 125 21.95 -0.94 -12.90
CA ILE A 125 22.08 -0.97 -11.45
C ILE A 125 22.46 -2.36 -10.91
N ASP A 126 23.36 -2.39 -9.91
CA ASP A 126 23.51 -3.54 -9.02
C ASP A 126 22.26 -3.63 -8.12
N LYS A 127 21.52 -4.74 -8.25
CA LYS A 127 20.29 -4.96 -7.48
C LYS A 127 20.49 -4.93 -5.97
N THR A 128 21.68 -5.24 -5.46
CA THR A 128 22.00 -5.20 -4.03
C THR A 128 22.16 -3.76 -3.48
N ALA A 129 22.39 -2.79 -4.35
CA ALA A 129 22.43 -1.38 -3.99
C ALA A 129 21.02 -0.80 -3.74
N LEU A 130 19.98 -1.36 -4.39
CA LEU A 130 18.59 -0.88 -4.30
C LEU A 130 18.10 -0.74 -2.86
N ARG A 131 17.41 0.37 -2.59
CA ARG A 131 16.81 0.71 -1.29
C ARG A 131 15.31 0.88 -1.48
N PHE A 132 14.55 -0.13 -1.07
CA PHE A 132 13.12 -0.23 -1.26
C PHE A 132 12.35 0.46 -0.14
N PHE A 133 11.33 1.22 -0.52
CA PHE A 133 10.35 1.81 0.39
C PHE A 133 8.94 1.42 -0.07
N LYS A 134 8.07 1.07 0.88
CA LYS A 134 6.74 0.51 0.60
C LYS A 134 5.77 1.64 0.22
N ILE A 135 5.08 1.49 -0.91
CA ILE A 135 4.07 2.44 -1.40
C ILE A 135 2.63 1.90 -1.31
N ASP A 136 2.49 0.57 -1.36
CA ASP A 136 1.23 -0.18 -1.20
C ASP A 136 1.47 -1.41 -0.32
N GLY A 137 0.44 -1.85 0.41
CA GLY A 137 0.49 -3.09 1.16
C GLY A 137 -0.84 -3.41 1.82
N ALA A 138 -1.50 -4.46 1.35
CA ALA A 138 -2.70 -5.03 1.95
C ALA A 138 -2.49 -6.50 2.35
N GLY A 139 -3.11 -6.90 3.46
CA GLY A 139 -3.06 -8.25 4.03
C GLY A 139 -4.41 -8.94 3.93
N LEU A 140 -5.04 -9.20 5.08
CA LEU A 140 -6.48 -9.42 5.13
C LEU A 140 -7.24 -8.11 4.86
N ILE A 141 -8.45 -8.25 4.32
CA ILE A 141 -9.38 -7.18 3.97
C ILE A 141 -10.60 -7.29 4.88
N ASP A 142 -11.11 -6.16 5.35
CA ASP A 142 -12.10 -6.12 6.43
C ASP A 142 -13.50 -6.66 6.09
N PRO A 143 -14.21 -7.21 7.08
CA PRO A 143 -13.69 -7.68 8.38
C PRO A 143 -12.87 -8.97 8.23
N PRO A 144 -11.69 -9.13 8.88
CA PRO A 144 -10.68 -10.12 8.49
C PRO A 144 -11.14 -11.57 8.73
N GLN A 145 -11.59 -11.90 9.96
CA GLN A 145 -12.08 -13.23 10.33
C GLN A 145 -13.33 -13.66 9.55
N GLN A 146 -14.30 -12.76 9.37
CA GLN A 146 -15.63 -13.14 8.84
C GLN A 146 -15.58 -13.39 7.33
N THR A 147 -14.70 -12.71 6.61
CA THR A 147 -14.59 -12.83 5.15
C THR A 147 -13.48 -13.79 4.73
N ASN A 148 -12.42 -13.96 5.55
CA ASN A 148 -11.15 -14.57 5.18
C ASN A 148 -10.65 -14.08 3.80
N LYS A 149 -10.90 -12.81 3.50
CA LYS A 149 -10.57 -12.19 2.21
C LYS A 149 -9.19 -11.59 2.30
N TRP A 150 -8.31 -12.01 1.42
CA TRP A 150 -6.94 -11.50 1.34
C TRP A 150 -6.76 -10.58 0.14
N ALA A 151 -5.69 -9.78 0.14
CA ALA A 151 -5.27 -9.00 -1.02
C ALA A 151 -5.13 -9.87 -2.29
N ALA A 152 -4.56 -11.07 -2.17
CA ALA A 152 -4.53 -12.06 -3.26
C ALA A 152 -5.94 -12.45 -3.77
N SER A 153 -6.95 -12.54 -2.90
CA SER A 153 -8.35 -12.78 -3.31
C SER A 153 -8.98 -11.57 -4.00
N ALA A 154 -8.58 -10.33 -3.64
CA ALA A 154 -8.98 -9.13 -4.37
C ALA A 154 -8.31 -9.06 -5.76
N LEU A 155 -7.05 -9.48 -5.87
CA LEU A 155 -6.33 -9.65 -7.15
C LEU A 155 -7.03 -10.66 -8.07
N ILE A 156 -7.43 -11.82 -7.55
CA ILE A 156 -8.22 -12.83 -8.29
C ILE A 156 -9.57 -12.26 -8.71
N ALA A 157 -10.30 -11.60 -7.81
CA ALA A 157 -11.60 -10.99 -8.11
C ALA A 157 -11.50 -9.86 -9.16
N ASN A 158 -10.36 -9.18 -9.21
CA ASN A 158 -9.99 -8.24 -10.27
C ASN A 158 -9.48 -8.96 -11.54
N GLY A 159 -9.74 -10.26 -11.68
CA GLY A 159 -9.38 -11.13 -12.80
C GLY A 159 -7.89 -11.40 -12.95
N ASN A 160 -7.17 -11.59 -11.84
CA ASN A 160 -5.71 -11.71 -11.74
C ASN A 160 -4.97 -10.41 -12.08
N ALA A 161 -5.37 -9.29 -11.46
CA ALA A 161 -4.66 -8.02 -11.62
C ALA A 161 -4.66 -7.16 -10.36
N TRP A 162 -3.54 -6.48 -10.10
CA TRP A 162 -3.39 -5.52 -9.01
C TRP A 162 -3.27 -4.09 -9.54
N LEU A 163 -3.95 -3.14 -8.93
CA LEU A 163 -3.71 -1.71 -9.09
C LEU A 163 -2.80 -1.22 -7.96
N VAL A 164 -1.71 -0.57 -8.33
CA VAL A 164 -0.83 0.21 -7.44
C VAL A 164 -0.81 1.66 -7.92
N ARG A 165 -0.79 2.62 -6.99
CA ARG A 165 -0.64 4.05 -7.31
C ARG A 165 0.76 4.54 -7.01
N ILE A 166 1.39 5.23 -7.96
CA ILE A 166 2.63 5.94 -7.73
C ILE A 166 2.34 7.16 -6.83
N PRO A 167 3.01 7.34 -5.68
CA PRO A 167 2.79 8.49 -4.80
C PRO A 167 2.97 9.82 -5.55
N SER A 168 1.99 10.72 -5.47
CA SER A 168 2.00 11.98 -6.24
C SER A 168 3.07 12.99 -5.79
N ASN A 169 3.64 12.80 -4.60
CA ASN A 169 4.71 13.62 -4.03
C ASN A 169 6.12 13.11 -4.36
N ILE A 170 6.27 11.93 -4.97
CA ILE A 170 7.57 11.30 -5.21
C ILE A 170 8.43 12.13 -6.18
N ALA A 171 9.73 12.19 -5.93
CA ALA A 171 10.68 12.85 -6.82
C ALA A 171 10.73 12.17 -8.21
N PRO A 172 10.76 12.91 -9.32
CA PRO A 172 10.96 12.32 -10.64
C PRO A 172 12.33 11.64 -10.76
N GLY A 173 12.43 10.61 -11.59
CA GLY A 173 13.66 9.83 -11.76
C GLY A 173 13.41 8.40 -12.27
N HIS A 174 14.45 7.58 -12.22
CA HIS A 174 14.37 6.17 -12.59
C HIS A 174 14.23 5.30 -11.34
N TYR A 175 13.25 4.40 -11.34
CA TYR A 175 12.92 3.56 -10.20
C TYR A 175 12.71 2.10 -10.61
N VAL A 176 13.03 1.17 -9.71
CA VAL A 176 12.49 -0.19 -9.77
C VAL A 176 11.19 -0.22 -8.98
N LEU A 177 10.08 -0.55 -9.64
CA LEU A 177 8.88 -1.05 -8.97
C LEU A 177 9.08 -2.53 -8.68
N ARG A 178 9.04 -2.92 -7.40
CA ARG A 178 9.01 -4.30 -6.93
C ARG A 178 7.60 -4.58 -6.41
N HIS A 179 6.85 -5.36 -7.18
CA HIS A 179 5.55 -5.91 -6.80
C HIS A 179 5.76 -7.31 -6.21
N ASP A 180 5.05 -7.69 -5.15
CA ASP A 180 5.25 -8.96 -4.46
C ASP A 180 3.92 -9.49 -3.89
N ILE A 181 3.62 -10.75 -4.19
CA ILE A 181 2.58 -11.53 -3.51
C ILE A 181 3.30 -12.52 -2.60
N ILE A 182 2.89 -12.64 -1.34
CA ILE A 182 3.37 -13.71 -0.46
C ILE A 182 2.25 -14.71 -0.24
N ALA A 183 2.36 -15.93 -0.77
CA ALA A 183 1.38 -16.98 -0.48
C ALA A 183 1.66 -17.60 0.89
N LEU A 184 0.63 -17.69 1.72
CA LEU A 184 0.70 -18.12 3.13
C LEU A 184 0.05 -19.49 3.39
N HIS A 185 -0.34 -20.21 2.34
CA HIS A 185 -1.05 -21.49 2.44
C HIS A 185 -0.23 -22.60 3.15
N SER A 186 1.10 -22.49 3.16
CA SER A 186 1.99 -23.38 3.91
C SER A 186 2.74 -22.67 5.05
N ALA A 187 2.49 -21.38 5.27
CA ALA A 187 3.26 -20.51 6.18
C ALA A 187 3.13 -20.84 7.68
N GLY A 188 2.25 -21.77 8.06
CA GLY A 188 2.24 -22.37 9.40
C GLY A 188 3.42 -23.31 9.66
N GLN A 189 4.25 -23.60 8.66
CA GLN A 189 5.51 -24.34 8.76
C GLN A 189 6.72 -23.42 8.57
N GLN A 190 7.86 -23.78 9.17
CA GLN A 190 9.12 -23.06 8.98
C GLN A 190 9.45 -22.99 7.48
N ASN A 191 9.80 -21.80 6.98
CA ASN A 191 10.04 -21.53 5.56
C ASN A 191 8.85 -21.83 4.62
N GLY A 192 7.63 -21.99 5.14
CA GLY A 192 6.45 -22.34 4.34
C GLY A 192 5.74 -21.18 3.63
N ALA A 193 6.13 -19.93 3.87
CA ALA A 193 5.69 -18.79 3.06
C ALA A 193 6.40 -18.78 1.70
N GLN A 194 5.79 -18.14 0.71
CA GLN A 194 6.27 -18.17 -0.67
C GLN A 194 6.17 -16.78 -1.29
N SER A 195 7.30 -16.09 -1.49
CA SER A 195 7.32 -14.76 -2.12
C SER A 195 7.47 -14.83 -3.63
N TYR A 196 6.74 -13.98 -4.33
CA TYR A 196 6.74 -13.89 -5.80
C TYR A 196 7.10 -12.46 -6.24
N PRO A 197 8.31 -11.97 -5.95
CA PRO A 197 8.74 -10.64 -6.35
C PRO A 197 8.82 -10.53 -7.87
N GLN A 198 8.33 -9.42 -8.42
CA GLN A 198 8.38 -9.06 -9.84
C GLN A 198 8.88 -7.62 -9.93
N CYS A 199 10.01 -7.40 -10.62
CA CYS A 199 10.63 -6.07 -10.74
C CYS A 199 10.43 -5.48 -12.14
N ILE A 200 10.07 -4.19 -12.20
CA ILE A 200 9.82 -3.42 -13.41
C ILE A 200 10.54 -2.08 -13.35
N ASN A 201 11.24 -1.72 -14.41
CA ASN A 201 11.90 -0.42 -14.55
C ASN A 201 10.89 0.69 -14.94
N LEU A 202 10.81 1.74 -14.13
CA LEU A 202 10.00 2.93 -14.39
C LEU A 202 10.87 4.18 -14.59
N GLU A 203 10.38 5.10 -15.41
CA GLU A 203 10.75 6.52 -15.37
C GLU A 203 9.56 7.31 -14.84
N ILE A 204 9.68 7.82 -13.61
CA ILE A 204 8.64 8.63 -12.98
C ILE A 204 8.89 10.09 -13.35
N THR A 205 7.86 10.76 -13.85
CA THR A 205 7.83 12.18 -14.20
C THR A 205 6.92 12.94 -13.24
N GLY A 206 7.14 14.24 -13.06
CA GLY A 206 6.36 15.07 -12.14
C GLY A 206 7.17 16.19 -11.51
N ASP A 207 6.55 16.91 -10.58
CA ASP A 207 7.10 18.03 -9.81
C ASP A 207 7.32 17.72 -8.32
N GLY A 208 7.02 16.47 -7.91
CA GLY A 208 7.29 15.97 -6.56
C GLY A 208 8.78 16.06 -6.18
N THR A 209 9.03 16.08 -4.88
CA THR A 209 10.39 16.23 -4.31
C THR A 209 10.71 15.19 -3.23
N TYR A 210 9.77 14.32 -2.89
CA TYR A 210 9.94 13.33 -1.84
C TYR A 210 10.79 12.16 -2.32
N ASN A 211 11.96 11.97 -1.73
CA ASN A 211 12.85 10.83 -1.95
C ASN A 211 13.06 10.12 -0.60
N PRO A 212 12.14 9.24 -0.19
CA PRO A 212 12.20 8.58 1.12
C PRO A 212 13.39 7.63 1.23
N PRO A 213 13.92 7.42 2.45
CA PRO A 213 14.88 6.34 2.70
C PRO A 213 14.23 4.98 2.48
N GLY A 214 14.99 4.01 1.97
CA GLY A 214 14.55 2.63 1.78
C GLY A 214 15.48 1.62 2.45
N VAL A 215 14.99 0.39 2.60
CA VAL A 215 15.75 -0.74 3.14
C VAL A 215 16.33 -1.59 2.00
N PRO A 216 17.51 -2.25 2.16
CA PRO A 216 17.98 -3.19 1.17
C PRO A 216 16.98 -4.35 0.99
N GLY A 217 16.86 -4.88 -0.22
CA GLY A 217 15.88 -5.95 -0.51
C GLY A 217 16.06 -7.19 0.36
N THR A 218 17.30 -7.51 0.75
CA THR A 218 17.65 -8.61 1.67
C THR A 218 17.36 -8.32 3.16
N ALA A 219 16.72 -7.19 3.45
CA ALA A 219 16.21 -6.81 4.77
C ALA A 219 14.74 -6.36 4.70
N LEU A 220 14.02 -6.69 3.60
CA LEU A 220 12.59 -6.46 3.51
C LEU A 220 11.80 -7.37 4.46
N TYR A 221 12.23 -8.62 4.64
CA TYR A 221 11.51 -9.62 5.43
C TYR A 221 12.48 -10.47 6.27
N GLY A 222 12.12 -10.77 7.51
CA GLY A 222 12.72 -11.83 8.31
C GLY A 222 11.98 -13.16 8.13
N ALA A 223 12.69 -14.28 8.15
CA ALA A 223 12.10 -15.60 7.95
C ALA A 223 11.09 -16.02 9.05
N ASN A 224 11.19 -15.38 10.23
CA ASN A 224 10.32 -15.60 11.38
C ASN A 224 9.42 -14.38 11.67
N ASP A 225 9.30 -13.43 10.72
CA ASP A 225 8.42 -12.26 10.90
C ASP A 225 6.97 -12.74 11.15
N PRO A 226 6.19 -12.02 11.97
CA PRO A 226 4.83 -12.44 12.35
C PRO A 226 3.82 -12.45 11.18
N GLY A 227 4.18 -11.96 9.99
CA GLY A 227 3.41 -12.12 8.76
C GLY A 227 3.97 -13.15 7.77
N ILE A 228 5.14 -13.73 8.07
CA ILE A 228 5.85 -14.72 7.24
C ILE A 228 5.71 -16.11 7.84
N TYR A 229 6.02 -16.28 9.13
CA TYR A 229 5.74 -17.52 9.84
C TYR A 229 4.36 -17.42 10.50
N TYR A 230 3.32 -17.74 9.72
CA TYR A 230 1.93 -17.43 10.03
C TYR A 230 0.97 -18.52 9.57
N ASN A 231 0.20 -19.09 10.50
CA ASN A 231 -0.85 -20.06 10.19
C ASN A 231 -2.18 -19.37 9.86
N ILE A 232 -2.57 -19.36 8.58
CA ILE A 232 -3.84 -18.77 8.10
C ILE A 232 -5.10 -19.60 8.40
N TYR A 233 -4.98 -20.79 8.99
CA TYR A 233 -6.09 -21.72 9.25
C TYR A 233 -6.57 -21.74 10.70
N ARG A 234 -6.23 -20.71 11.48
CA ARG A 234 -6.59 -20.57 12.90
C ARG A 234 -7.81 -19.68 13.09
N ASP A 235 -8.47 -19.82 14.23
CA ASP A 235 -9.73 -19.12 14.55
C ASP A 235 -9.63 -17.58 14.57
N ASN A 236 -8.44 -17.02 14.79
CA ASN A 236 -8.20 -15.59 14.80
C ASN A 236 -7.16 -15.13 13.76
N LEU A 237 -7.60 -14.29 12.82
CA LEU A 237 -6.75 -13.68 11.79
C LEU A 237 -6.56 -12.16 11.97
N ASN A 238 -7.13 -11.55 13.01
CA ASN A 238 -7.13 -10.10 13.21
C ASN A 238 -5.76 -9.55 13.68
N ASP A 239 -4.82 -10.43 14.05
CA ASP A 239 -3.47 -10.11 14.49
C ASP A 239 -2.41 -10.30 13.38
N TYR A 240 -2.84 -10.54 12.13
CA TYR A 240 -1.94 -10.58 10.98
C TYR A 240 -1.20 -9.25 10.78
N VAL A 241 0.12 -9.30 10.64
CA VAL A 241 0.98 -8.13 10.39
C VAL A 241 1.54 -8.23 8.97
N ILE A 242 1.34 -7.19 8.15
CA ILE A 242 1.88 -7.15 6.79
C ILE A 242 3.43 -7.05 6.86
N PRO A 243 4.20 -7.99 6.27
CA PRO A 243 5.66 -8.02 6.37
C PRO A 243 6.37 -6.77 5.84
N GLY A 244 7.56 -6.49 6.38
CA GLY A 244 8.46 -5.44 5.92
C GLY A 244 8.07 -4.00 6.30
N PRO A 245 8.78 -2.99 5.75
CA PRO A 245 8.73 -1.61 6.25
C PRO A 245 7.33 -0.99 6.17
N VAL A 246 7.11 0.06 6.96
CA VAL A 246 5.88 0.87 6.91
C VAL A 246 5.68 1.51 5.54
N ILE A 247 4.42 1.74 5.18
CA ILE A 247 4.06 2.51 3.99
C ILE A 247 4.51 3.96 4.20
N ILE A 248 5.14 4.55 3.17
CA ILE A 248 5.62 5.94 3.22
C ILE A 248 4.48 6.97 3.21
N SER A 249 4.78 8.21 3.62
CA SER A 249 3.90 9.35 3.37
C SER A 249 3.62 9.52 1.86
N GLY A 250 2.33 9.53 1.49
CA GLY A 250 1.87 9.57 0.09
C GLY A 250 1.59 8.20 -0.52
N GLY A 251 2.01 7.11 0.13
CA GLY A 251 1.50 5.76 -0.16
C GLY A 251 0.13 5.51 0.50
N VAL A 252 -0.51 4.40 0.14
CA VAL A 252 -1.83 3.97 0.66
C VAL A 252 -1.84 2.47 0.88
N SER A 253 -2.64 1.93 1.81
CA SER A 253 -2.64 0.47 2.04
C SER A 253 -3.12 -0.34 0.83
N MET A 254 -4.15 0.14 0.13
CA MET A 254 -4.63 -0.43 -1.13
C MET A 254 -5.51 0.60 -1.82
N VAL A 255 -5.31 0.84 -3.12
CA VAL A 255 -6.29 1.60 -3.91
C VAL A 255 -7.52 0.74 -4.25
N PRO A 256 -8.71 1.33 -4.47
CA PRO A 256 -9.88 0.60 -4.94
C PRO A 256 -9.58 -0.23 -6.20
N GLN A 257 -9.53 -1.56 -6.04
CA GLN A 257 -9.14 -2.48 -7.09
C GLN A 257 -10.20 -2.53 -8.20
N SER A 258 -9.76 -2.34 -9.45
CA SER A 258 -10.60 -2.35 -10.64
C SER A 258 -9.78 -2.73 -11.88
N ARG A 259 -10.44 -3.17 -12.95
CA ARG A 259 -9.75 -3.52 -14.21
C ARG A 259 -9.60 -2.32 -15.11
N ILE A 260 -8.38 -2.11 -15.62
CA ILE A 260 -8.14 -1.15 -16.69
C ILE A 260 -8.40 -1.87 -18.01
N ALA A 261 -9.32 -1.34 -18.81
CA ALA A 261 -9.54 -1.81 -20.17
C ALA A 261 -8.32 -1.48 -21.03
N ILE A 262 -7.74 -2.49 -21.69
CA ILE A 262 -6.62 -2.29 -22.62
C ILE A 262 -7.18 -1.71 -23.91
N THR A 263 -6.74 -0.51 -24.27
CA THR A 263 -7.12 0.19 -25.51
C THR A 263 -5.97 0.24 -26.53
N ALA A 264 -4.72 0.06 -26.09
CA ALA A 264 -3.54 0.03 -26.93
C ALA A 264 -2.46 -0.89 -26.34
N SER A 265 -1.42 -1.19 -27.13
CA SER A 265 -0.21 -1.89 -26.66
C SER A 265 1.04 -1.15 -27.11
N ALA A 266 2.08 -1.17 -26.28
CA ALA A 266 3.35 -0.49 -26.51
C ALA A 266 4.55 -1.35 -26.06
N SER A 267 5.73 -1.03 -26.59
CA SER A 267 7.00 -1.61 -26.14
C SER A 267 7.66 -0.72 -25.09
N ALA A 268 8.52 -1.30 -24.24
CA ALA A 268 9.32 -0.52 -23.30
C ALA A 268 10.31 0.39 -24.05
N THR A 269 10.55 1.60 -23.54
CA THR A 269 11.53 2.54 -24.11
C THR A 269 12.95 2.10 -23.72
N PRO A 270 13.93 2.07 -24.63
CA PRO A 270 15.32 1.83 -24.27
C PRO A 270 15.91 2.99 -23.46
N TYR A 271 16.94 2.73 -22.66
CA TYR A 271 17.72 3.80 -22.05
C TYR A 271 18.61 4.49 -23.09
N GLY A 272 18.82 5.81 -22.93
CA GLY A 272 19.65 6.62 -23.83
C GLY A 272 18.89 7.26 -25.00
N THR A 273 17.61 6.95 -25.23
CA THR A 273 16.78 7.68 -26.20
C THR A 273 16.04 8.83 -25.54
N THR A 274 16.44 10.07 -25.85
CA THR A 274 15.71 11.28 -25.46
C THR A 274 14.43 11.39 -26.30
N ILE A 275 13.26 11.20 -25.70
CA ILE A 275 12.00 11.54 -26.36
C ILE A 275 11.83 13.06 -26.28
N ILE A 276 12.02 13.74 -27.41
CA ILE A 276 11.56 15.12 -27.56
C ILE A 276 10.03 15.06 -27.54
N ALA A 277 9.42 15.54 -26.46
CA ALA A 277 7.98 15.69 -26.37
C ALA A 277 7.52 16.73 -27.40
N SER A 278 6.98 16.27 -28.53
CA SER A 278 6.37 17.13 -29.55
C SER A 278 5.11 17.78 -28.99
N SER A 279 5.28 18.93 -28.33
CA SER A 279 4.19 19.82 -27.95
C SER A 279 3.58 20.45 -29.20
N SER A 280 2.66 19.74 -29.85
CA SER A 280 1.76 20.29 -30.87
C SER A 280 0.73 21.23 -30.21
N ARG A 281 1.20 22.40 -29.78
CA ARG A 281 0.37 23.49 -29.28
C ARG A 281 -0.53 23.97 -30.43
N ALA A 282 -1.79 23.55 -30.41
CA ALA A 282 -2.79 23.98 -31.38
C ALA A 282 -2.96 25.50 -31.29
N THR A 283 -2.55 26.21 -32.34
CA THR A 283 -2.75 27.66 -32.47
C THR A 283 -4.19 27.93 -32.88
N SER A 284 -5.06 28.22 -31.91
CA SER A 284 -6.38 28.79 -32.22
C SER A 284 -6.22 30.22 -32.73
N SER A 285 -6.20 30.37 -34.07
CA SER A 285 -6.25 31.66 -34.74
C SER A 285 -7.58 32.35 -34.45
N ALA A 286 -7.57 33.39 -33.61
CA ALA A 286 -8.73 34.24 -33.41
C ALA A 286 -8.97 35.11 -34.65
N ILE A 287 -10.11 34.92 -35.32
CA ILE A 287 -10.57 35.81 -36.40
C ILE A 287 -11.44 36.89 -35.78
N ALA A 288 -10.99 38.13 -35.84
CA ALA A 288 -11.79 39.31 -35.49
C ALA A 288 -12.62 39.78 -36.69
N PRO A 289 -13.88 40.20 -36.49
CA PRO A 289 -14.58 41.09 -37.42
C PRO A 289 -14.57 42.55 -36.94
N SER A 290 -14.44 43.47 -37.90
CA SER A 290 -14.48 44.92 -37.72
C SER A 290 -15.89 45.45 -37.40
N SER A 291 -15.93 46.59 -36.71
CA SER A 291 -17.12 47.40 -36.40
C SER A 291 -17.56 48.32 -37.55
N GLN A 292 -18.88 48.60 -37.64
CA GLN A 292 -19.62 49.82 -38.06
C GLN A 292 -21.08 49.40 -38.46
N ASP A 293 -22.16 50.17 -38.34
CA ASP A 293 -22.33 51.60 -37.98
C ASP A 293 -23.66 51.87 -37.20
N THR A 294 -24.03 53.14 -37.06
CA THR A 294 -24.88 53.81 -36.06
C THR A 294 -26.40 53.92 -36.33
N THR A 295 -27.18 54.15 -35.25
CA THR A 295 -28.25 55.19 -35.05
C THR A 295 -29.06 54.88 -33.76
N SER A 296 -29.09 55.73 -32.72
CA SER A 296 -29.94 56.94 -32.51
C SER A 296 -31.46 56.62 -32.38
N SER A 297 -32.25 57.04 -31.37
CA SER A 297 -32.06 57.97 -30.22
C SER A 297 -33.16 57.80 -29.15
N SER A 298 -32.89 58.10 -27.87
CA SER A 298 -33.69 58.99 -26.98
C SER A 298 -33.26 58.92 -25.49
N VAL A 299 -33.48 60.02 -24.76
CA VAL A 299 -33.09 60.34 -23.36
C VAL A 299 -34.34 60.98 -22.69
N PRO A 300 -34.37 61.49 -21.42
CA PRO A 300 -33.51 61.29 -20.23
C PRO A 300 -34.29 61.08 -18.90
N GLY A 301 -33.59 60.90 -17.76
CA GLY A 301 -33.97 61.67 -16.55
C GLY A 301 -33.95 61.03 -15.13
N ILE A 302 -32.97 61.46 -14.32
CA ILE A 302 -33.10 61.96 -12.92
C ILE A 302 -33.51 61.00 -11.76
N SER A 303 -32.50 60.70 -10.92
CA SER A 303 -32.40 60.79 -9.45
C SER A 303 -33.57 60.58 -8.45
N SER A 304 -33.21 59.88 -7.36
CA SER A 304 -33.36 60.25 -5.93
C SER A 304 -34.41 59.58 -5.00
N THR A 305 -33.88 59.11 -3.85
CA THR A 305 -34.39 59.14 -2.46
C THR A 305 -35.68 58.43 -2.01
N SER A 306 -35.45 57.41 -1.15
CA SER A 306 -35.86 57.36 0.28
C SER A 306 -37.27 56.94 0.74
N ALA A 307 -37.24 56.33 1.95
CA ALA A 307 -38.27 56.20 2.99
C ALA A 307 -39.40 55.16 2.79
N THR A 308 -39.44 54.10 3.62
CA THR A 308 -40.25 53.94 4.86
C THR A 308 -41.75 53.80 4.54
N SER A 309 -42.46 52.72 4.87
CA SER A 309 -42.89 52.26 6.22
C SER A 309 -43.67 50.92 6.02
N SER A 310 -44.19 50.14 6.99
CA SER A 310 -44.41 50.29 8.44
C SER A 310 -44.88 48.92 9.01
N THR A 311 -44.45 48.56 10.24
CA THR A 311 -45.21 47.81 11.31
C THR A 311 -45.86 46.44 10.97
N SER A 312 -46.14 45.50 11.87
CA SER A 312 -46.19 45.42 13.36
C SER A 312 -46.29 43.92 13.76
N SER A 313 -46.06 43.45 14.98
CA SER A 313 -45.32 43.93 16.16
C SER A 313 -45.48 42.95 17.35
N LYS A 314 -44.44 42.78 18.18
CA LYS A 314 -44.48 42.47 19.64
C LYS A 314 -45.05 41.08 20.07
N ASN A 315 -44.67 40.47 21.19
CA ASN A 315 -43.70 40.70 22.30
C ASN A 315 -43.10 39.31 22.67
N GLY A 316 -41.92 39.10 23.28
CA GLY A 316 -41.34 39.71 24.49
C GLY A 316 -41.99 39.11 25.76
N GLY A 317 -41.34 38.55 26.79
CA GLY A 317 -39.95 38.25 27.19
C GLY A 317 -40.02 37.48 28.54
N SER A 318 -39.02 37.33 29.42
CA SER A 318 -37.55 37.47 29.39
C SER A 318 -36.99 37.11 30.79
N SER A 319 -35.83 36.41 30.90
CA SER A 319 -34.92 36.37 32.10
C SER A 319 -35.48 35.73 33.42
N THR A 320 -34.75 35.10 34.37
CA THR A 320 -33.29 34.90 34.65
C THR A 320 -33.06 33.60 35.51
N PRO A 321 -31.94 33.32 36.23
CA PRO A 321 -31.37 31.95 36.32
C PRO A 321 -31.61 31.21 37.66
N THR A 322 -31.07 29.99 37.80
CA THR A 322 -30.79 29.35 39.10
C THR A 322 -29.52 28.47 38.99
N SER A 323 -28.73 28.41 40.08
CA SER A 323 -27.38 27.82 40.13
C SER A 323 -27.33 26.45 40.83
N THR A 324 -26.14 25.81 40.77
CA THR A 324 -25.68 24.66 41.60
C THR A 324 -26.36 23.31 41.28
N VAL A 325 -25.68 22.15 41.31
CA VAL A 325 -24.61 21.70 42.23
C VAL A 325 -23.42 21.05 41.51
N VAL A 326 -22.20 21.40 41.96
CA VAL A 326 -20.95 20.67 41.64
C VAL A 326 -20.84 19.44 42.54
N ARG A 327 -20.55 18.26 41.98
CA ARG A 327 -20.31 17.03 42.76
C ARG A 327 -18.84 16.62 42.76
N THR A 328 -18.08 17.22 43.67
CA THR A 328 -16.71 16.79 44.00
C THR A 328 -16.75 15.41 44.63
N SER A 329 -15.93 14.47 44.16
CA SER A 329 -15.74 13.16 44.80
C SER A 329 -14.26 12.97 45.18
N THR A 330 -13.94 13.41 46.40
CA THR A 330 -12.66 13.14 47.05
C THR A 330 -12.62 11.65 47.44
N SER A 331 -11.63 10.90 46.97
CA SER A 331 -11.35 9.55 47.45
C SER A 331 -10.09 9.55 48.30
N THR A 332 -10.19 8.99 49.50
CA THR A 332 -9.15 9.03 50.53
C THR A 332 -8.13 7.92 50.38
N LEU A 333 -6.85 8.28 50.52
CA LEU A 333 -5.74 7.34 50.65
C LEU A 333 -5.99 6.36 51.81
N THR A 334 -6.07 5.06 51.50
CA THR A 334 -6.02 3.99 52.51
C THR A 334 -4.78 3.15 52.27
N THR A 335 -3.80 3.27 53.16
CA THR A 335 -2.52 2.58 53.06
C THR A 335 -2.64 1.17 53.64
N LEU A 336 -2.65 0.14 52.79
CA LEU A 336 -2.36 -1.23 53.22
C LEU A 336 -1.00 -1.68 52.69
N LYS A 337 -0.14 -2.10 53.62
CA LYS A 337 1.29 -2.33 53.41
C LYS A 337 1.55 -3.82 53.30
N THR A 338 1.48 -4.38 52.10
CA THR A 338 1.79 -5.80 51.85
C THR A 338 3.28 -5.96 51.56
N LEU A 339 3.96 -6.76 52.39
CA LEU A 339 5.38 -7.09 52.24
C LEU A 339 5.54 -8.36 51.41
N THR A 340 6.29 -8.33 50.30
CA THR A 340 7.23 -9.41 49.92
C THR A 340 8.13 -9.05 48.72
N SER A 341 9.42 -9.39 48.86
CA SER A 341 10.43 -9.70 47.82
C SER A 341 10.60 -8.74 46.62
N VAL A 342 11.61 -7.86 46.71
CA VAL A 342 12.22 -7.18 45.55
C VAL A 342 13.54 -7.84 45.15
N THR A 343 13.65 -8.23 43.88
CA THR A 343 14.91 -8.62 43.22
C THR A 343 15.56 -7.37 42.62
N PRO A 344 16.89 -7.17 42.65
CA PRO A 344 17.49 -5.88 42.30
C PRO A 344 17.54 -5.63 40.79
N THR A 345 16.67 -4.77 40.29
CA THR A 345 16.82 -4.16 38.96
C THR A 345 17.79 -2.98 39.04
N THR A 346 18.90 -3.06 38.32
CA THR A 346 19.91 -1.99 38.25
C THR A 346 19.41 -0.80 37.44
N THR A 347 19.19 0.35 38.08
CA THR A 347 18.95 1.63 37.40
C THR A 347 20.24 2.46 37.31
N LYS A 348 20.53 2.95 36.10
CA LYS A 348 21.54 3.98 35.78
C LYS A 348 20.81 5.14 35.06
N PRO A 349 21.36 6.36 34.95
CA PRO A 349 20.55 7.57 35.13
C PRO A 349 19.92 8.08 33.83
N SER A 350 18.82 8.81 33.99
CA SER A 350 18.22 9.61 32.92
C SER A 350 19.14 10.77 32.50
N SER A 351 19.24 11.01 31.20
CA SER A 351 19.79 12.24 30.62
C SER A 351 18.93 12.72 29.45
N SER A 352 18.20 13.81 29.70
CA SER A 352 17.65 14.80 28.76
C SER A 352 17.79 14.53 27.26
N GLY A 353 16.64 14.42 26.57
CA GLY A 353 16.57 14.26 25.11
C GLY A 353 16.16 12.86 24.71
N GLU A 354 14.98 12.42 25.16
CA GLU A 354 14.47 11.07 24.89
C GLU A 354 14.19 10.90 23.40
N VAL A 355 15.14 10.28 22.69
CA VAL A 355 15.00 9.93 21.26
C VAL A 355 13.89 8.90 21.16
N THR A 356 12.67 9.34 20.84
CA THR A 356 11.55 8.41 20.68
C THR A 356 11.82 7.48 19.50
N GLN A 357 11.70 6.18 19.73
CA GLN A 357 11.84 5.19 18.68
C GLN A 357 10.63 5.27 17.72
N GLY A 358 10.81 4.91 16.44
CA GLY A 358 9.71 4.86 15.48
C GLY A 358 8.67 3.77 15.79
N LEU A 359 7.49 3.86 15.18
CA LEU A 359 6.53 2.74 15.21
C LEU A 359 7.12 1.50 14.51
N TYR A 360 6.87 0.32 15.08
CA TYR A 360 7.39 -0.98 14.65
C TYR A 360 8.93 -1.13 14.68
N GLN A 361 9.62 -0.24 15.36
CA GLN A 361 11.06 -0.33 15.57
C GLN A 361 11.40 -0.97 16.92
N GLN A 362 12.62 -1.51 17.06
CA GLN A 362 13.09 -2.12 18.30
C GLN A 362 13.19 -1.09 19.43
N CYS A 363 12.58 -1.39 20.56
CA CYS A 363 12.55 -0.56 21.77
C CYS A 363 13.03 -1.30 23.03
N GLY A 364 13.52 -2.53 22.89
CA GLY A 364 13.98 -3.33 24.01
C GLY A 364 14.42 -4.73 23.62
N GLY A 365 14.68 -5.54 24.65
CA GLY A 365 15.25 -6.88 24.55
C GLY A 365 16.67 -6.95 25.15
N ASN A 366 17.10 -8.14 25.56
CA ASN A 366 18.41 -8.38 26.13
C ASN A 366 19.53 -7.94 25.17
N GLY A 367 20.37 -7.02 25.63
CA GLY A 367 21.48 -6.45 24.84
C GLY A 367 21.10 -5.22 24.00
N TRP A 368 19.82 -4.79 23.99
CA TRP A 368 19.43 -3.53 23.36
C TRP A 368 20.01 -2.33 24.14
N THR A 369 20.74 -1.46 23.44
CA THR A 369 21.31 -0.22 23.98
C THR A 369 20.75 1.04 23.31
N GLY A 370 19.79 0.88 22.40
CA GLY A 370 19.10 2.00 21.76
C GLY A 370 17.94 2.53 22.60
N PRO A 371 17.13 3.44 22.05
CA PRO A 371 16.02 4.05 22.78
C PRO A 371 14.91 3.04 23.13
N THR A 372 14.22 3.30 24.24
CA THR A 372 13.16 2.41 24.77
C THR A 372 11.77 3.04 24.76
N ALA A 373 11.67 4.36 24.53
CA ALA A 373 10.42 5.07 24.40
C ALA A 373 9.80 4.89 23.00
N CYS A 374 8.48 4.76 22.95
CA CYS A 374 7.70 4.67 21.72
C CYS A 374 6.89 5.95 21.48
N PRO A 375 6.38 6.20 20.25
CA PRO A 375 5.52 7.34 19.99
C PRO A 375 4.25 7.26 20.85
N ALA A 376 3.61 8.39 21.16
CA ALA A 376 2.51 8.44 22.14
C ALA A 376 1.31 7.50 21.84
N TYR A 377 1.13 7.12 20.57
CA TYR A 377 0.12 6.16 20.09
C TYR A 377 0.58 4.69 20.14
N ALA A 378 1.70 4.38 20.80
CA ALA A 378 2.35 3.07 20.79
C ALA A 378 3.07 2.74 22.11
N ALA A 379 3.17 1.45 22.40
CA ALA A 379 3.86 0.92 23.58
C ALA A 379 4.94 -0.08 23.17
N CYS A 380 6.00 -0.17 24.00
CA CYS A 380 7.05 -1.15 23.79
C CYS A 380 6.58 -2.55 24.21
N SER A 381 6.24 -3.38 23.23
CA SER A 381 5.74 -4.74 23.44
C SER A 381 6.88 -5.73 23.32
N THR A 382 7.16 -6.48 24.39
CA THR A 382 8.15 -7.56 24.38
C THR A 382 7.61 -8.73 23.55
N MET A 383 8.37 -9.16 22.54
CA MET A 383 8.01 -10.28 21.66
C MET A 383 8.75 -11.55 22.13
N ASP A 384 10.02 -11.41 22.48
CA ASP A 384 10.85 -12.44 23.11
C ASP A 384 11.90 -11.79 24.04
N SER A 385 12.77 -12.60 24.66
CA SER A 385 13.77 -12.11 25.62
C SER A 385 14.84 -11.19 25.01
N TYR A 386 15.08 -11.22 23.70
CA TYR A 386 16.07 -10.43 22.96
C TYR A 386 15.45 -9.33 22.10
N TYR A 387 14.12 -9.33 21.90
CA TYR A 387 13.43 -8.35 21.06
C TYR A 387 12.11 -7.83 21.65
N ALA A 388 12.00 -6.51 21.78
CA ALA A 388 10.76 -5.78 22.03
C ALA A 388 10.58 -4.67 21.00
N GLN A 389 9.33 -4.42 20.58
CA GLN A 389 8.99 -3.54 19.45
C GLN A 389 7.88 -2.54 19.81
N CYS A 390 7.99 -1.31 19.31
CA CYS A 390 6.90 -0.32 19.43
C CYS A 390 5.69 -0.76 18.62
N ARG A 391 4.59 -1.16 19.28
CA ARG A 391 3.33 -1.55 18.62
C ARG A 391 2.21 -0.57 19.00
N PRO A 392 1.22 -0.31 18.14
CA PRO A 392 0.11 0.59 18.46
C PRO A 392 -0.56 0.21 19.78
N THR A 393 -0.81 1.19 20.64
CA THR A 393 -1.62 0.95 21.85
C THR A 393 -3.06 0.68 21.45
N PRO A 394 -3.75 -0.31 22.05
CA PRO A 394 -5.19 -0.42 21.97
C PRO A 394 -5.82 0.91 22.39
N ALA A 395 -6.81 1.39 21.64
CA ALA A 395 -7.46 2.64 21.99
C ALA A 395 -8.31 2.48 23.26
N THR A 396 -7.87 3.13 24.33
CA THR A 396 -8.58 3.17 25.61
C THR A 396 -9.58 4.34 25.63
N GLY A 397 -10.82 4.09 26.05
CA GLY A 397 -11.82 5.16 26.25
C GLY A 397 -12.65 5.52 25.03
N GLY A 398 -12.90 4.57 24.12
CA GLY A 398 -13.85 4.72 22.99
C GLY A 398 -13.22 5.15 21.67
N GLY A 399 -12.05 5.81 21.69
CA GLY A 399 -11.36 6.22 20.47
C GLY A 399 -10.98 5.08 19.53
N GLN A 400 -10.62 5.42 18.30
CA GLN A 400 -10.15 4.51 17.27
C GLN A 400 -8.64 4.24 17.42
N PRO A 401 -8.18 2.98 17.24
CA PRO A 401 -6.76 2.67 17.22
C PRO A 401 -6.07 3.32 16.00
N LEU A 402 -4.75 3.40 16.06
CA LEU A 402 -3.96 3.85 14.91
C LEU A 402 -4.30 3.02 13.67
N TYR A 403 -4.46 3.70 12.53
CA TYR A 403 -4.89 3.17 11.23
C TYR A 403 -6.36 2.73 11.11
N ALA A 404 -7.20 2.81 12.14
CA ALA A 404 -8.64 2.59 11.98
C ALA A 404 -9.36 3.78 11.33
N GLN A 405 -10.54 3.53 10.77
CA GLN A 405 -11.44 4.56 10.25
C GLN A 405 -12.00 5.39 11.40
N CYS A 406 -11.95 6.72 11.27
CA CYS A 406 -12.42 7.71 12.24
C CYS A 406 -13.38 8.75 11.62
N GLY A 407 -13.82 8.55 10.38
CA GLY A 407 -14.71 9.48 9.71
C GLY A 407 -14.99 9.15 8.25
N GLY A 408 -15.78 10.01 7.62
CA GLY A 408 -16.30 9.85 6.26
C GLY A 408 -17.82 9.97 6.21
N ASN A 409 -18.36 10.31 5.04
CA ASN A 409 -19.80 10.36 4.79
C ASN A 409 -20.46 9.01 5.12
N GLY A 410 -21.44 9.03 6.03
CA GLY A 410 -22.15 7.82 6.49
C GLY A 410 -21.43 7.01 7.56
N TYR A 411 -20.23 7.42 8.01
CA TYR A 411 -19.54 6.79 9.13
C TYR A 411 -20.21 7.16 10.46
N THR A 412 -20.50 6.16 11.29
CA THR A 412 -21.22 6.30 12.58
C THR A 412 -20.45 5.77 13.80
N GLY A 413 -19.20 5.34 13.61
CA GLY A 413 -18.31 4.93 14.70
C GLY A 413 -17.57 6.11 15.34
N GLU A 414 -16.63 5.81 16.23
CA GLU A 414 -15.92 6.87 16.96
C GLU A 414 -14.99 7.69 16.06
N THR A 415 -14.97 9.01 16.26
CA THR A 415 -14.20 9.95 15.43
C THR A 415 -12.91 10.45 16.08
N GLN A 416 -12.72 10.18 17.38
CA GLN A 416 -11.46 10.46 18.07
C GLN A 416 -10.47 9.33 17.86
N CYS A 417 -9.21 9.66 17.61
CA CYS A 417 -8.12 8.70 17.48
C CYS A 417 -7.39 8.49 18.81
N VAL A 418 -6.65 7.38 18.92
CA VAL A 418 -5.76 7.11 20.06
C VAL A 418 -4.76 8.26 20.26
N SER A 419 -4.41 8.54 21.52
CA SER A 419 -3.61 9.72 21.88
C SER A 419 -2.30 9.81 21.07
N GLY A 420 -1.99 11.01 20.58
CA GLY A 420 -0.84 11.26 19.72
C GLY A 420 -1.06 10.97 18.23
N SER A 421 -2.26 10.54 17.80
CA SER A 421 -2.63 10.39 16.38
C SER A 421 -3.84 11.25 16.02
N GLN A 422 -4.02 11.57 14.74
CA GLN A 422 -5.03 12.50 14.24
C GLN A 422 -5.94 11.85 13.19
N CYS A 423 -7.23 12.20 13.24
CA CYS A 423 -8.19 11.77 12.23
C CYS A 423 -7.99 12.56 10.94
N THR A 424 -7.33 11.94 9.96
CA THR A 424 -6.98 12.58 8.69
C THR A 424 -8.00 12.19 7.63
N VAL A 425 -8.63 13.18 6.98
CA VAL A 425 -9.55 12.97 5.86
C VAL A 425 -8.76 12.49 4.65
N ILE A 426 -9.00 11.24 4.22
CA ILE A 426 -8.35 10.66 3.04
C ILE A 426 -9.20 10.95 1.79
N ASN A 427 -10.52 10.84 1.92
CA ASN A 427 -11.51 11.20 0.90
C ASN A 427 -12.88 11.46 1.57
N PRO A 428 -13.92 11.94 0.84
CA PRO A 428 -15.22 12.25 1.43
C PRO A 428 -15.92 11.10 2.16
N TRP A 429 -15.58 9.84 1.89
CA TRP A 429 -16.19 8.64 2.47
C TRP A 429 -15.29 7.94 3.51
N TYR A 430 -14.04 8.39 3.68
CA TYR A 430 -13.07 7.72 4.54
C TYR A 430 -12.05 8.70 5.16
N SER A 431 -11.99 8.71 6.49
CA SER A 431 -10.94 9.38 7.28
C SER A 431 -10.28 8.35 8.19
N GLN A 432 -8.96 8.44 8.39
CA GLN A 432 -8.16 7.43 9.08
C GLN A 432 -7.32 8.04 10.19
N CYS A 433 -7.15 7.31 11.30
CA CYS A 433 -6.21 7.69 12.35
C CYS A 433 -4.77 7.50 11.87
N LEU A 434 -4.07 8.61 11.64
CA LEU A 434 -2.66 8.62 11.23
C LEU A 434 -1.79 9.30 12.31
N PRO A 435 -0.48 8.98 12.39
CA PRO A 435 0.46 9.66 13.28
C PRO A 435 0.41 11.19 13.21
#